data_AF-A0A081AC10-F1
#
_entry.id   AF-A0A081AC10-F1
#
_cell.length_a   1.000
_cell.length_b   1.000
_cell.length_c   1.000
_cell.angle_alpha   90.00
_cell.angle_beta   90.00
_cell.angle_gamma   90.00
#
_symmetry.space_group_name_H-M   'P 1'
#
loop_
_entity.id
_entity.type
_entity.pdbx_description
1 polymer ?
#
loop_
_entity_poly.entity_id
_entity_poly.type
_entity_poly.pdbx_seq_one_letter_code
_entity_poly.pdbx_strand_id
1 'polypeptide(L)'
;MTSTDAANPARPIDASNIKRFLRTYRERYEDDADEEERVNPALLDEEALAKWTAKWATRADAWFDQGYTPAQIKDKLSGLSGVMSQKNGKKYYLFLKKWNSEHPRRRD
;
A
#
# COMPACT_ATOMS: atom_id res chain seq x y z
N MET A 1 -25.68 -59.42 27.16
CA MET A 1 -25.26 -58.31 26.27
C MET A 1 -24.63 -57.24 27.14
N THR A 2 -23.32 -57.07 27.04
CA THR A 2 -22.54 -56.03 27.71
C THR A 2 -21.86 -55.24 26.61
N SER A 3 -22.29 -54.00 26.41
CA SER A 3 -21.69 -53.07 25.43
C SER A 3 -20.59 -52.30 26.14
N THR A 4 -19.34 -52.59 25.81
CA THR A 4 -18.17 -51.85 26.30
C THR A 4 -17.95 -50.64 25.40
N ASP A 5 -18.28 -49.46 25.90
CA ASP A 5 -17.90 -48.18 25.30
C ASP A 5 -16.40 -47.95 25.51
N ALA A 6 -15.64 -47.96 24.43
CA ALA A 6 -14.20 -47.71 24.47
C ALA A 6 -13.94 -46.21 24.34
N ALA A 7 -13.85 -45.51 25.47
CA ALA A 7 -13.36 -44.14 25.51
C ALA A 7 -11.89 -44.08 25.07
N ASN A 8 -11.63 -43.44 23.93
CA ASN A 8 -10.29 -43.22 23.40
C ASN A 8 -9.61 -42.07 24.17
N PRO A 9 -8.49 -42.28 24.90
CA PRO A 9 -7.83 -41.19 25.60
C PRO A 9 -7.07 -40.31 24.60
N ALA A 10 -7.65 -39.14 24.29
CA ALA A 10 -6.94 -38.07 23.60
C ALA A 10 -5.78 -37.62 24.50
N ARG A 11 -4.54 -37.96 24.11
CA ARG A 11 -3.34 -37.47 24.79
C ARG A 11 -3.31 -35.94 24.71
N PRO A 12 -3.15 -35.21 25.83
CA PRO A 12 -2.88 -33.78 25.74
C PRO A 12 -1.48 -33.61 25.13
N ILE A 13 -1.43 -33.06 23.91
CA ILE A 13 -0.17 -32.62 23.32
C ILE A 13 0.27 -31.40 24.13
N ASP A 14 1.33 -31.56 24.90
CA ASP A 14 2.00 -30.49 25.63
C ASP A 14 2.52 -29.45 24.62
N ALA A 15 1.73 -28.38 24.43
CA ALA A 15 2.01 -27.27 23.52
C ALA A 15 2.90 -26.19 24.16
N SER A 16 3.58 -26.49 25.27
CA SER A 16 4.38 -25.53 26.05
C SER A 16 5.58 -24.93 25.28
N ASN A 17 5.91 -25.44 24.09
CA ASN A 17 7.08 -24.99 23.32
C ASN A 17 6.83 -24.71 21.82
N ILE A 18 5.60 -24.35 21.43
CA ILE A 18 5.37 -23.89 20.05
C ILE A 18 5.95 -22.49 19.89
N LYS A 19 7.14 -22.39 19.30
CA LYS A 19 7.73 -21.11 18.87
C LYS A 19 6.84 -20.50 17.78
N ARG A 20 5.99 -19.54 18.16
CA ARG A 20 5.29 -18.66 17.23
C ARG A 20 6.30 -17.69 16.63
N PHE A 21 6.84 -18.05 15.48
CA PHE A 21 7.63 -17.10 14.69
C PHE A 21 6.67 -16.09 14.06
N LEU A 22 6.62 -14.89 14.63
CA LEU A 22 6.04 -13.73 13.94
C LEU A 22 6.90 -13.47 12.71
N ARG A 23 6.28 -13.51 11.52
CA ARG A 23 6.95 -13.22 10.26
C ARG A 23 7.36 -11.75 10.25
N THR A 24 8.62 -11.47 10.56
CA THR A 24 9.19 -10.12 10.42
C THR A 24 9.52 -9.90 8.95
N TYR A 25 8.80 -8.99 8.30
CA TYR A 25 9.26 -8.44 7.02
C TYR A 25 10.45 -7.53 7.32
N ARG A 26 11.65 -7.96 6.94
CA ARG A 26 12.80 -7.06 6.83
C ARG A 26 12.53 -6.21 5.60
N GLU A 27 11.99 -5.01 5.81
CA GLU A 27 11.98 -3.98 4.78
C GLU A 27 13.44 -3.66 4.45
N ARG A 28 13.96 -4.34 3.43
CA ARG A 28 15.19 -3.93 2.76
C ARG A 28 14.79 -2.88 1.73
N TYR A 29 14.31 -1.75 2.23
CA TYR A 29 14.38 -0.43 1.64
C TYR A 29 14.17 0.50 2.83
N GLU A 30 15.26 1.08 3.33
CA GLU A 30 15.21 2.37 4.00
C GLU A 30 14.69 3.36 2.93
N ASP A 31 13.39 3.37 2.67
CA ASP A 31 12.70 4.59 2.26
C ASP A 31 12.06 5.01 3.57
N ASP A 32 12.61 6.09 4.14
CA ASP A 32 12.17 6.71 5.38
C ASP A 32 10.68 6.50 5.57
N ALA A 33 10.30 6.15 6.79
CA ALA A 33 8.92 6.13 7.23
C ALA A 33 8.23 7.45 6.82
N ASP A 34 7.70 7.49 5.61
CA ASP A 34 6.53 8.25 5.23
C ASP A 34 5.44 7.57 6.07
N GLU A 35 5.40 7.93 7.36
CA GLU A 35 4.16 8.03 8.11
C GLU A 35 3.26 8.87 7.22
N GLU A 36 2.60 8.20 6.27
CA GLU A 36 1.77 8.81 5.28
C GLU A 36 0.66 9.46 6.10
N GLU A 37 0.85 10.75 6.34
CA GLU A 37 -0.05 11.60 7.10
C GLU A 37 -1.45 11.19 6.69
N ARG A 38 -2.27 10.69 7.63
CA ARG A 38 -3.63 10.19 7.38
C ARG A 38 -4.59 11.30 6.91
N VAL A 39 -4.03 12.36 6.35
CA VAL A 39 -4.68 13.53 5.79
C VAL A 39 -5.52 13.09 4.62
N ASN A 40 -6.82 13.23 4.81
CA ASN A 40 -7.76 13.24 3.71
C ASN A 40 -7.69 14.63 3.05
N PRO A 41 -7.22 14.75 1.79
CA PRO A 41 -7.12 16.03 1.11
C PRO A 41 -8.48 16.69 0.85
N ALA A 42 -9.61 16.02 1.12
CA ALA A 42 -10.94 16.63 1.09
C ALA A 42 -11.28 17.44 2.35
N LEU A 43 -10.52 17.27 3.44
CA LEU A 43 -10.74 17.95 4.73
C LEU A 43 -9.71 19.07 4.98
N LEU A 44 -8.80 19.31 4.04
CA LEU A 44 -7.81 20.36 4.13
C LEU A 44 -8.41 21.70 3.75
N ASP A 45 -7.96 22.76 4.43
CA ASP A 45 -8.16 24.13 3.96
C ASP A 45 -7.37 24.38 2.66
N GLU A 46 -7.61 25.53 2.03
CA GLU A 46 -7.01 25.86 0.73
C GLU A 46 -5.48 25.90 0.77
N GLU A 47 -4.91 26.46 1.84
CA GLU A 47 -3.46 26.60 1.98
C GLU A 47 -2.79 25.24 2.19
N ALA A 48 -3.33 24.41 3.09
CA ALA A 48 -2.83 23.07 3.33
C ALA A 48 -3.03 22.16 2.10
N LEU A 49 -4.15 22.31 1.38
CA LEU A 49 -4.38 21.58 0.14
C LEU A 49 -3.36 21.97 -0.94
N ALA A 50 -3.01 23.25 -1.06
CA ALA A 50 -1.99 23.71 -1.99
C ALA A 50 -0.62 23.12 -1.63
N LYS A 51 -0.22 23.16 -0.35
CA LYS A 51 1.03 22.55 0.13
C LYS A 51 1.06 21.04 -0.11
N TRP A 52 -0.04 20.35 0.20
CA TRP A 52 -0.17 18.91 -0.05
C TRP A 52 -0.04 18.59 -1.54
N THR A 53 -0.71 19.36 -2.41
CA THR A 53 -0.66 19.17 -3.86
C THR A 53 0.74 19.41 -4.41
N ALA A 54 1.43 20.46 -3.96
CA ALA A 54 2.80 20.75 -4.34
C ALA A 54 3.76 19.61 -3.93
N LYS A 55 3.67 19.13 -2.68
CA LYS A 55 4.47 17.99 -2.18
C LYS A 55 4.31 16.76 -3.08
N TRP A 56 3.07 16.39 -3.41
CA TRP A 56 2.82 15.20 -4.23
C TRP A 56 3.12 15.41 -5.71
N ALA A 57 3.07 16.65 -6.22
CA ALA A 57 3.54 16.96 -7.56
C ALA A 57 5.06 16.72 -7.67
N THR A 58 5.85 17.20 -6.71
CA THR A 58 7.30 16.92 -6.65
C THR A 58 7.60 15.43 -6.55
N ARG A 59 6.84 14.68 -5.74
CA ARG A 59 7.01 13.22 -5.63
C ARG A 59 6.62 12.51 -6.94
N ALA A 60 5.61 13.00 -7.65
CA ALA A 60 5.21 12.48 -8.95
C ALA A 60 6.30 12.70 -10.01
N ASP A 61 6.96 13.88 -10.02
CA ASP A 61 8.13 14.13 -10.87
C ASP A 61 9.27 13.18 -10.53
N ALA A 62 9.57 12.99 -9.24
CA ALA A 62 10.61 12.04 -8.81
C ALA A 62 10.31 10.59 -9.24
N TRP A 63 9.05 10.15 -9.16
CA TRP A 63 8.65 8.83 -9.68
C TRP A 63 8.84 8.73 -11.20
N PHE A 64 8.55 9.80 -11.92
CA PHE A 64 8.77 9.86 -13.37
C PHE A 64 10.26 9.75 -13.71
N ASP A 65 11.10 10.53 -13.03
CA ASP A 65 12.55 10.53 -13.24
C ASP A 65 13.21 9.18 -12.88
N GLN A 66 12.64 8.46 -11.92
CA GLN A 66 13.03 7.09 -11.58
C GLN A 66 12.57 6.04 -12.63
N GLY A 67 11.85 6.45 -13.67
CA GLY A 67 11.40 5.58 -14.75
C GLY A 67 10.18 4.73 -14.41
N TYR A 68 9.41 5.09 -13.37
CA TYR A 68 8.17 4.36 -13.08
C TYR A 68 7.16 4.55 -14.20
N THR A 69 6.40 3.49 -14.48
CA THR A 69 5.29 3.51 -15.43
C THR A 69 3.95 3.76 -14.72
N PRO A 70 2.90 4.20 -15.43
CA PRO A 70 1.57 4.36 -14.85
C PRO A 70 1.04 3.09 -14.18
N ALA A 71 1.31 1.92 -14.74
CA ALA A 71 0.91 0.65 -14.15
C ALA A 71 1.60 0.41 -12.79
N GLN A 72 2.91 0.63 -12.71
CA GLN A 72 3.67 0.44 -11.46
C GLN A 72 3.22 1.41 -10.36
N ILE A 73 2.95 2.68 -10.71
CA ILE A 73 2.44 3.65 -9.73
C ILE A 73 1.01 3.30 -9.31
N LYS A 74 0.17 2.84 -10.24
CA LYS A 74 -1.18 2.36 -9.91
C LYS A 74 -1.12 1.23 -8.91
N ASP A 75 -0.25 0.24 -9.10
CA ASP A 75 -0.10 -0.89 -8.19
C ASP A 75 0.46 -0.45 -6.83
N LYS A 76 1.49 0.40 -6.83
CA LYS A 76 2.07 0.99 -5.61
C LYS A 76 1.02 1.73 -4.77
N LEU A 77 0.12 2.46 -5.42
CA LEU A 77 -0.90 3.29 -4.74
C LEU A 77 -2.19 2.53 -4.41
N SER A 78 -2.47 1.41 -5.08
CA SER A 78 -3.63 0.57 -4.79
C SER A 78 -3.34 -0.47 -3.71
N GLY A 79 -2.05 -0.80 -3.51
CA GLY A 79 -1.63 -1.79 -2.52
C GLY A 79 -2.21 -3.18 -2.78
N LEU A 80 -2.26 -4.02 -1.75
CA LEU A 80 -2.70 -5.42 -1.86
C LEU A 80 -4.18 -5.60 -2.18
N SER A 81 -5.03 -4.62 -1.90
CA SER A 81 -6.47 -4.70 -2.19
C SER A 81 -6.78 -4.48 -3.67
N GLY A 82 -5.86 -3.90 -4.45
CA GLY A 82 -6.11 -3.47 -5.82
C GLY A 82 -7.10 -2.31 -5.94
N VAL A 83 -7.60 -1.78 -4.81
CA VAL A 83 -8.57 -0.69 -4.77
C VAL A 83 -7.87 0.59 -4.35
N MET A 84 -7.91 1.58 -5.25
CA MET A 84 -7.30 2.88 -5.01
C MET A 84 -8.21 3.78 -4.18
N SER A 85 -7.72 4.28 -3.05
CA SER A 85 -8.42 5.29 -2.25
C SER A 85 -8.50 6.63 -2.99
N GLN A 86 -9.47 7.49 -2.64
CA GLN A 86 -9.60 8.82 -3.26
C GLN A 86 -8.33 9.68 -3.08
N LYS A 87 -7.70 9.61 -1.90
CA LYS A 87 -6.40 10.27 -1.62
C LYS A 87 -5.33 9.79 -2.61
N ASN A 88 -5.23 8.49 -2.80
CA ASN A 88 -4.25 7.90 -3.72
C ASN A 88 -4.61 8.14 -5.19
N GLY A 89 -5.90 8.25 -5.52
CA GLY A 89 -6.38 8.69 -6.83
C GLY A 89 -5.87 10.08 -7.21
N LYS A 90 -5.86 11.04 -6.27
CA LYS A 90 -5.28 12.37 -6.50
C LYS A 90 -3.77 12.30 -6.76
N LYS A 91 -3.03 11.48 -6.01
CA LYS A 91 -1.58 11.28 -6.24
C LYS A 91 -1.32 10.65 -7.61
N TYR A 92 -2.09 9.62 -7.97
CA TYR A 92 -1.99 8.96 -9.26
C TYR A 92 -2.30 9.92 -10.42
N TYR A 93 -3.29 10.79 -10.23
CA TYR A 93 -3.60 11.84 -11.20
C TYR A 93 -2.44 12.81 -11.44
N LEU A 94 -1.75 13.24 -10.38
CA LEU A 94 -0.57 14.11 -10.51
C LEU A 94 0.54 13.42 -11.32
N PHE A 95 0.78 12.13 -11.06
CA PHE A 95 1.71 11.33 -11.86
C PHE A 95 1.28 11.20 -13.32
N LEU A 96 0.02 10.86 -13.59
CA LEU A 96 -0.50 10.76 -14.96
C LEU A 96 -0.40 12.08 -15.72
N LYS A 97 -0.61 13.21 -15.04
CA LYS A 97 -0.47 14.54 -15.64
C LYS A 97 0.96 14.75 -16.15
N LYS A 98 1.97 14.42 -15.34
CA LYS A 98 3.39 14.47 -15.74
C LYS A 98 3.70 13.45 -16.85
N TRP A 99 3.22 12.22 -16.72
CA TRP A 99 3.43 11.19 -17.74
C TRP A 99 2.90 11.63 -19.12
N ASN A 100 1.67 12.16 -19.16
CA ASN A 100 1.02 12.58 -20.41
C ASN A 100 1.62 13.84 -21.02
N SER A 101 2.24 14.73 -20.23
CA SER A 101 2.95 15.89 -20.79
C SER A 101 4.20 15.48 -21.57
N GLU A 102 4.88 14.43 -21.12
CA GLU A 102 6.09 13.89 -21.76
C GLU A 102 5.75 12.84 -22.85
N HIS A 103 4.59 12.19 -22.74
CA HIS A 103 4.08 11.21 -23.70
C HIS A 103 2.75 11.68 -24.28
N PRO A 104 2.74 12.76 -25.09
CA PRO A 104 1.52 13.23 -25.71
C PRO A 104 0.96 12.12 -26.61
N ARG A 105 -0.29 11.72 -26.34
CA ARG A 105 -1.00 10.84 -27.25
C ARG A 105 -1.16 11.59 -28.58
N ARG A 106 -0.56 11.08 -29.65
CA ARG A 106 -0.84 11.57 -30.98
C ARG A 106 -2.34 11.40 -31.22
N ARG A 107 -3.02 12.50 -31.51
CA ARG A 107 -4.36 12.44 -32.11
C ARG A 107 -4.12 12.11 -33.57
N ASP A 108 -4.44 10.89 -33.93
CA ASP A 108 -4.56 10.45 -35.32
C ASP A 108 -5.84 11.03 -35.93
#